data_AF-A0A524L5K8-F1
#
_entry.id   AF-A0A524L5K8-F1
#
_cell.length_a   1.000
_cell.length_b   1.000
_cell.length_c   1.000
_cell.angle_alpha   90.00
_cell.angle_beta   90.00
_cell.angle_gamma   90.00
#
_symmetry.space_group_name_H-M   'P 1'
#
loop_
_entity.id
_entity.type
_entity.pdbx_description
1 polymer ?
#
loop_
_entity_poly.entity_id
_entity_poly.type
_entity_poly.pdbx_seq_one_letter_code
_entity_poly.pdbx_strand_id
1 'polypeptide(L)'
;MDRSRIPKFYKASIPERLDILREKGILNSEDYFKFLNGENLLTLENADRIIENVFGVFSLPMGLGLNFLINNKSYVIPMVVEEPSIVAAVSAAAKIVRNSGGFSVSSDEPLMIGQVQIVDVDHPTRAQHAILENKTELLNLANSLHPRMVARGGGAKDIEVIIHPGASSRGDMVVVHLIVDTRDAMGANLVNSMCEGIASLVEKISNGKVFLRILSNLTDRAMVKANCVIPTKYLDGKGYSGEDVRDGIIVANEFAAVDPYRAATHNKGIMNGIDAVAIATGNDWRAIEASVHAYAARGNTYTSLTYWEKNDAGDLVGSLEIPLKVGTVGGPLESNPTVAIAHRMINVASARELAEVMAAVGLAQNFAALRALSSEGIQQGHMTLHARSVAIAAGALPEHFDDVVELLVQNGDIKIWRAKEIIDSLHKKVEEIEELPVAAEAVKGPAGCGKVILLGEHAVVYDSHAIAAPINLAMQAKVWDSDNGTHLLIPRWGVEEKIQKGVEHKYSIYKSLDMILEKLNLSGNGLKIEVIPHIPRANGLGGAAALAVAIIIALDDH
;
A
#
# COMPACT_ATOMS: atom_id res chain seq x y z
N MET A 1 -23.35 -4.61 6.55
CA MET A 1 -22.81 -4.43 5.17
C MET A 1 -21.31 -4.68 5.21
N ASP A 2 -20.79 -5.46 4.26
CA ASP A 2 -19.36 -5.76 4.15
C ASP A 2 -18.57 -4.51 3.72
N ARG A 3 -17.78 -3.96 4.65
CA ARG A 3 -16.99 -2.73 4.43
C ARG A 3 -15.71 -2.99 3.64
N SER A 4 -15.22 -4.24 3.60
CA SER A 4 -13.89 -4.58 3.04
C SER A 4 -13.85 -4.72 1.52
N ARG A 5 -14.99 -4.96 0.88
CA ARG A 5 -15.10 -5.04 -0.59
C ARG A 5 -15.35 -3.65 -1.16
N ILE A 6 -14.37 -3.17 -1.92
CA ILE A 6 -14.43 -1.88 -2.61
C ILE A 6 -14.11 -2.09 -4.09
N PRO A 7 -15.12 -2.33 -4.94
CA PRO A 7 -14.90 -2.55 -6.36
C PRO A 7 -14.19 -1.38 -7.03
N LYS A 8 -13.23 -1.68 -7.91
CA LYS A 8 -12.51 -0.69 -8.73
C LYS A 8 -11.83 0.44 -7.93
N PHE A 9 -11.51 0.23 -6.66
CA PHE A 9 -10.83 1.22 -5.80
C PHE A 9 -9.52 1.77 -6.42
N TYR A 10 -8.74 0.91 -7.08
CA TYR A 10 -7.51 1.30 -7.76
C TYR A 10 -7.72 2.26 -8.95
N LYS A 11 -8.94 2.31 -9.52
CA LYS A 11 -9.30 3.24 -10.61
C LYS A 11 -9.76 4.60 -10.11
N ALA A 12 -10.14 4.72 -8.84
CA ALA A 12 -10.58 5.97 -8.25
C ALA A 12 -9.37 6.89 -7.98
N SER A 13 -9.58 8.19 -8.14
CA SER A 13 -8.68 9.26 -7.71
C SER A 13 -8.53 9.30 -6.19
N ILE A 14 -7.52 9.99 -5.67
CA ILE A 14 -7.27 10.07 -4.22
C ILE A 14 -8.49 10.67 -3.46
N PRO A 15 -9.10 11.80 -3.88
CA PRO A 15 -10.30 12.32 -3.22
C PRO A 15 -11.47 11.33 -3.22
N GLU A 16 -11.74 10.70 -4.37
CA GLU A 16 -12.81 9.68 -4.48
C GLU A 16 -12.55 8.49 -3.56
N ARG A 17 -11.29 8.08 -3.38
CA ARG A 17 -10.94 7.02 -2.41
C ARG A 17 -11.30 7.44 -0.99
N LEU A 18 -11.00 8.67 -0.57
CA LEU A 18 -11.34 9.17 0.76
C LEU A 18 -12.86 9.24 0.97
N ASP A 19 -13.61 9.71 -0.04
CA ASP A 19 -15.07 9.73 0.00
C ASP A 19 -15.65 8.33 0.20
N ILE A 20 -15.17 7.35 -0.57
CA ILE A 20 -15.60 5.94 -0.44
C ILE A 20 -15.32 5.41 0.97
N LEU A 21 -14.15 5.73 1.56
CA LEU A 21 -13.79 5.28 2.90
C LEU A 21 -14.69 5.90 3.99
N ARG A 22 -15.06 7.17 3.83
CA ARG A 22 -16.02 7.86 4.71
C ARG A 22 -17.42 7.25 4.58
N GLU A 23 -17.92 7.08 3.36
CA GLU A 23 -19.25 6.51 3.09
C GLU A 23 -19.40 5.07 3.63
N LYS A 24 -18.32 4.28 3.59
CA LYS A 24 -18.29 2.93 4.16
C LYS A 24 -18.11 2.91 5.67
N GLY A 25 -17.90 4.07 6.31
CA GLY A 25 -17.62 4.17 7.75
C GLY A 25 -16.31 3.51 8.16
N ILE A 26 -15.31 3.51 7.26
CA ILE A 26 -13.93 3.09 7.55
C ILE A 26 -13.16 4.29 8.11
N LEU A 27 -13.43 5.49 7.59
CA LEU A 27 -13.01 6.76 8.18
C LEU A 27 -14.22 7.42 8.83
N ASN A 28 -14.04 7.98 10.03
CA ASN A 28 -15.00 8.91 10.60
C ASN A 28 -14.79 10.32 9.99
N SER A 29 -15.71 11.24 10.25
CA SER A 29 -15.63 12.60 9.69
C SER A 29 -14.36 13.35 10.09
N GLU A 30 -13.89 13.19 11.33
CA GLU A 30 -12.69 13.85 11.83
C GLU A 30 -11.44 13.38 11.06
N ASP A 31 -11.27 12.06 10.92
CA ASP A 31 -10.14 11.46 10.21
C ASP A 31 -10.18 11.76 8.71
N TYR A 32 -11.37 11.82 8.12
CA TYR A 32 -11.55 12.26 6.73
C TYR A 32 -11.00 13.68 6.52
N PHE A 33 -11.35 14.64 7.39
CA PHE A 33 -10.85 16.01 7.28
C PHE A 33 -9.35 16.10 7.58
N LYS A 34 -8.81 15.28 8.48
CA LYS A 34 -7.36 15.20 8.71
C LYS A 34 -6.59 14.82 7.44
N PHE A 35 -7.08 13.86 6.66
CA PHE A 35 -6.48 13.54 5.36
C PHE A 35 -6.65 14.63 4.32
N LEU A 36 -7.82 15.28 4.28
CA LEU A 36 -8.09 16.35 3.31
C LEU A 36 -7.19 17.58 3.54
N ASN A 37 -6.94 17.91 4.81
CA ASN A 37 -6.17 19.08 5.21
C ASN A 37 -4.66 18.79 5.39
N GLY A 38 -4.24 17.53 5.33
CA GLY A 38 -2.86 17.10 5.60
C GLY A 38 -2.48 17.08 7.09
N GLU A 39 -3.44 17.23 8.01
CA GLU A 39 -3.23 17.18 9.46
C GLU A 39 -2.93 15.76 9.97
N ASN A 40 -3.07 14.74 9.12
CA ASN A 40 -2.66 13.37 9.45
C ASN A 40 -1.13 13.19 9.44
N LEU A 41 -0.38 14.10 8.79
CA LEU A 41 1.06 13.99 8.62
C LEU A 41 1.81 14.21 9.93
N LEU A 42 2.95 13.54 10.08
CA LEU A 42 3.86 13.76 11.21
C LEU A 42 4.56 15.11 11.05
N THR A 43 4.43 15.99 12.05
CA THR A 43 5.11 17.29 12.06
C THR A 43 6.56 17.16 12.53
N LEU A 44 7.41 18.15 12.21
CA LEU A 44 8.81 18.16 12.64
C LEU A 44 8.94 18.20 14.17
N GLU A 45 8.08 18.96 14.85
CA GLU A 45 8.10 19.08 16.32
C GLU A 45 7.75 17.76 16.99
N ASN A 46 6.80 17.00 16.41
CA ASN A 46 6.48 15.67 16.91
C ASN A 46 7.59 14.68 16.57
N ALA A 47 8.19 14.75 15.38
CA ALA A 47 9.29 13.87 15.00
C ALA A 47 10.53 14.05 15.91
N ASP A 48 10.89 15.29 16.24
CA ASP A 48 12.00 15.64 17.16
C ASP A 48 11.78 15.16 18.61
N ARG A 49 10.53 14.82 18.96
CA ARG A 49 10.20 14.18 20.25
C ARG A 49 10.24 12.65 20.19
N ILE A 50 10.28 12.06 19.00
CA ILE A 50 10.29 10.60 18.82
C ILE A 50 11.72 10.06 18.78
N ILE A 51 12.63 10.74 18.08
CA ILE A 51 14.04 10.34 17.93
C ILE A 51 14.98 11.55 18.01
N GLU A 52 16.28 11.29 18.15
CA GLU A 52 17.31 12.32 18.24
C GLU A 52 17.75 12.85 16.86
N ASN A 53 18.31 14.07 16.84
CA ASN A 53 18.96 14.69 15.66
C ASN A 53 18.04 14.82 14.43
N VAL A 54 16.77 15.15 14.63
CA VAL A 54 15.79 15.31 13.56
C VAL A 54 16.06 16.60 12.78
N PHE A 55 16.14 16.50 11.45
CA PHE A 55 16.18 17.63 10.52
C PHE A 55 15.03 17.61 9.49
N GLY A 56 14.24 16.54 9.46
CA GLY A 56 13.24 16.30 8.42
C GLY A 56 12.33 15.10 8.73
N VAL A 57 11.25 14.97 7.95
CA VAL A 57 10.35 13.80 7.97
C VAL A 57 10.43 13.10 6.62
N PHE A 58 10.64 11.78 6.63
CA PHE A 58 10.61 10.93 5.45
C PHE A 58 9.22 10.32 5.26
N SER A 59 8.72 10.28 4.03
CA SER A 59 7.38 9.77 3.72
C SER A 59 7.43 8.52 2.85
N LEU A 60 6.55 7.57 3.16
CA LEU A 60 6.30 6.37 2.36
C LEU A 60 4.83 6.33 1.91
N PRO A 61 4.53 5.74 0.73
CA PRO A 61 3.16 5.59 0.27
C PRO A 61 2.31 4.76 1.23
N MET A 62 1.06 5.19 1.46
CA MET A 62 0.06 4.45 2.24
C MET A 62 -1.04 3.93 1.32
N GLY A 63 -1.27 2.63 1.34
CA GLY A 63 -2.31 1.92 0.60
C GLY A 63 -3.20 1.08 1.51
N LEU A 64 -4.15 0.36 0.89
CA LEU A 64 -5.11 -0.50 1.61
C LEU A 64 -5.12 -1.92 1.03
N GLY A 65 -4.85 -2.90 1.89
CA GLY A 65 -5.17 -4.30 1.66
C GLY A 65 -6.68 -4.53 1.79
N LEU A 66 -7.32 -4.84 0.67
CA LEU A 66 -8.78 -5.01 0.57
C LEU A 66 -9.19 -6.49 0.56
N ASN A 67 -10.48 -6.75 0.78
CA ASN A 67 -11.13 -8.06 0.67
C ASN A 67 -10.76 -9.09 1.75
N PHE A 68 -10.05 -8.72 2.81
CA PHE A 68 -9.71 -9.66 3.87
C PHE A 68 -10.95 -10.11 4.65
N LEU A 69 -11.14 -11.43 4.74
CA LEU A 69 -12.09 -12.10 5.63
C LEU A 69 -11.27 -12.99 6.55
N ILE A 70 -11.23 -12.68 7.84
CA ILE A 70 -10.40 -13.38 8.83
C ILE A 70 -11.33 -13.75 9.98
N ASN A 71 -11.44 -15.04 10.30
CA ASN A 71 -12.34 -15.54 11.36
C ASN A 71 -13.77 -14.98 11.23
N ASN A 72 -14.30 -14.93 9.99
CA ASN A 72 -15.61 -14.35 9.64
C ASN A 72 -15.77 -12.84 9.86
N LYS A 73 -14.71 -12.11 10.20
CA LYS A 73 -14.70 -10.64 10.28
C LYS A 73 -14.01 -10.04 9.05
N SER A 74 -14.62 -9.01 8.47
CA SER A 74 -14.08 -8.28 7.33
C SER A 74 -13.11 -7.18 7.78
N TYR A 75 -11.95 -7.08 7.14
CA TYR A 75 -10.94 -6.06 7.44
C TYR A 75 -10.57 -5.23 6.20
N VAL A 76 -10.29 -3.95 6.44
CA VAL A 76 -9.57 -3.07 5.51
C VAL A 76 -8.26 -2.75 6.18
N ILE A 77 -7.14 -3.11 5.55
CA ILE A 77 -5.84 -3.18 6.22
C ILE A 77 -4.95 -2.06 5.69
N PRO A 78 -4.62 -1.05 6.50
CA PRO A 78 -3.61 -0.05 6.15
C PRO A 78 -2.24 -0.69 5.92
N MET A 79 -1.55 -0.27 4.86
CA MET A 79 -0.24 -0.78 4.48
C MET A 79 0.65 0.38 4.01
N VAL A 80 1.85 0.50 4.56
CA VAL A 80 2.84 1.51 4.17
C VAL A 80 4.04 0.81 3.54
N VAL A 81 4.25 1.02 2.24
CA VAL A 81 5.32 0.34 1.48
C VAL A 81 5.61 1.08 0.18
N GLU A 82 6.89 1.12 -0.22
CA GLU A 82 7.37 1.72 -1.46
C GLU A 82 7.39 0.75 -2.64
N GLU A 83 7.56 -0.54 -2.37
CA GLU A 83 7.66 -1.55 -3.42
C GLU A 83 6.31 -1.69 -4.15
N PRO A 84 6.29 -1.50 -5.48
CA PRO A 84 5.06 -1.60 -6.24
C PRO A 84 4.48 -3.02 -6.20
N SER A 85 3.20 -3.12 -6.53
CA SER A 85 2.42 -4.36 -6.65
C SER A 85 2.05 -5.06 -5.33
N ILE A 86 2.76 -4.85 -4.23
CA ILE A 86 2.48 -5.51 -2.94
C ILE A 86 1.01 -5.36 -2.53
N VAL A 87 0.53 -4.12 -2.42
CA VAL A 87 -0.85 -3.82 -1.98
C VAL A 87 -1.90 -4.41 -2.94
N ALA A 88 -1.60 -4.43 -4.25
CA ALA A 88 -2.48 -5.02 -5.26
C ALA A 88 -2.50 -6.55 -5.16
N ALA A 89 -1.33 -7.17 -4.98
CA ALA A 89 -1.13 -8.61 -4.88
C ALA A 89 -1.86 -9.18 -3.65
N VAL A 90 -1.67 -8.60 -2.45
CA VAL A 90 -2.39 -9.04 -1.25
C VAL A 90 -3.90 -8.86 -1.39
N SER A 91 -4.36 -7.76 -2.00
CA SER A 91 -5.80 -7.50 -2.18
C SER A 91 -6.44 -8.50 -3.15
N ALA A 92 -5.71 -8.91 -4.19
CA ALA A 92 -6.15 -9.92 -5.14
C ALA A 92 -6.15 -11.32 -4.51
N ALA A 93 -5.09 -11.68 -3.78
CA ALA A 93 -5.00 -12.92 -3.02
C ALA A 93 -6.13 -13.05 -1.99
N ALA A 94 -6.33 -12.02 -1.17
CA ALA A 94 -7.39 -11.99 -0.17
C ALA A 94 -8.79 -12.14 -0.80
N LYS A 95 -9.00 -11.61 -2.01
CA LYS A 95 -10.26 -11.79 -2.74
C LYS A 95 -10.49 -13.25 -3.13
N ILE A 96 -9.47 -13.95 -3.62
CA ILE A 96 -9.53 -15.38 -3.97
C ILE A 96 -9.82 -16.21 -2.71
N VAL A 97 -9.05 -15.99 -1.65
CA VAL A 97 -9.22 -16.70 -0.38
C VAL A 97 -10.60 -16.43 0.23
N ARG A 98 -11.08 -15.18 0.20
CA ARG A 98 -12.42 -14.83 0.66
C ARG A 98 -13.53 -15.57 -0.08
N ASN A 99 -13.40 -15.76 -1.41
CA ASN A 99 -14.36 -16.55 -2.18
C ASN A 99 -14.37 -18.04 -1.78
N SER A 100 -13.32 -18.47 -1.08
CA SER A 100 -13.13 -19.84 -0.58
C SER A 100 -13.48 -19.99 0.91
N GLY A 101 -13.97 -18.93 1.56
CA GLY A 101 -14.34 -18.94 3.00
C GLY A 101 -13.50 -18.02 3.88
N GLY A 102 -12.42 -17.42 3.34
CA GLY A 102 -11.54 -16.53 4.09
C GLY A 102 -10.38 -17.26 4.80
N PHE A 103 -9.70 -16.53 5.66
CA PHE A 103 -8.61 -17.04 6.49
C PHE A 103 -9.14 -17.49 7.85
N SER A 104 -8.61 -18.60 8.35
CA SER A 104 -8.79 -19.03 9.73
C SER A 104 -7.48 -18.83 10.47
N VAL A 105 -7.51 -18.08 11.57
CA VAL A 105 -6.31 -17.67 12.30
C VAL A 105 -6.51 -17.89 13.79
N SER A 106 -5.45 -18.30 14.48
CA SER A 106 -5.39 -18.41 15.93
C SER A 106 -4.06 -17.86 16.44
N SER A 107 -4.05 -17.33 17.66
CA SER A 107 -2.85 -16.85 18.33
C SER A 107 -2.73 -17.45 19.74
N ASP A 108 -1.51 -17.60 20.23
CA ASP A 108 -1.21 -17.92 21.62
C ASP A 108 -1.39 -16.69 22.53
N GLU A 109 -1.16 -16.87 23.83
CA GLU A 109 -1.04 -15.75 24.75
C GLU A 109 0.15 -14.83 24.36
N PRO A 110 0.07 -13.51 24.59
CA PRO A 110 1.09 -12.57 24.11
C PRO A 110 2.27 -12.50 25.08
N LEU A 111 2.93 -13.64 25.27
CA LEU A 111 4.04 -13.81 26.21
C LEU A 111 5.36 -13.37 25.58
N MET A 112 6.17 -12.63 26.34
CA MET A 112 7.54 -12.26 25.99
C MET A 112 8.53 -12.82 26.99
N ILE A 113 9.76 -13.04 26.54
CA ILE A 113 10.87 -13.48 27.37
C ILE A 113 11.75 -12.27 27.72
N GLY A 114 11.97 -12.06 29.01
CA GLY A 114 13.04 -11.23 29.55
C GLY A 114 14.22 -12.10 29.98
N GLN A 115 15.45 -11.72 29.68
CA GLN A 115 16.65 -12.48 30.02
C GLN A 115 17.50 -11.74 31.05
N VAL A 116 17.82 -12.43 32.15
CA VAL A 116 18.81 -12.00 33.13
C VAL A 116 20.00 -12.96 33.05
N GLN A 117 21.11 -12.47 32.50
CA GLN A 117 22.34 -13.23 32.35
C GLN A 117 23.17 -13.17 33.63
N ILE A 118 23.60 -14.34 34.11
CA ILE A 118 24.45 -14.51 35.30
C ILE A 118 25.75 -15.17 34.86
N VAL A 119 26.88 -14.58 35.26
CA VAL A 119 28.25 -15.05 35.00
C VAL A 119 28.99 -15.25 36.31
N ASP A 120 30.17 -15.88 36.21
CA ASP A 120 31.06 -16.14 37.35
C ASP A 120 30.34 -16.95 38.46
N VAL A 121 29.59 -17.99 38.06
CA VAL A 121 28.80 -18.86 38.94
C VAL A 121 29.56 -20.16 39.24
N ASP A 122 30.03 -20.34 40.47
CA ASP A 122 30.83 -21.52 40.87
C ASP A 122 30.06 -22.85 40.74
N HIS A 123 28.75 -22.84 41.01
CA HIS A 123 27.90 -24.02 41.00
C HIS A 123 26.60 -23.76 40.23
N PRO A 124 26.61 -23.81 38.88
CA PRO A 124 25.47 -23.44 38.02
C PRO A 124 24.18 -24.20 38.33
N THR A 125 24.26 -25.51 38.55
CA THR A 125 23.09 -26.34 38.91
C THR A 125 22.50 -25.94 40.25
N ARG A 126 23.35 -25.61 41.25
CA ARG A 126 22.87 -25.14 42.55
C ARG A 126 22.20 -23.77 42.44
N ALA A 127 22.78 -22.87 41.65
CA ALA A 127 22.18 -21.56 41.37
C ALA A 127 20.83 -21.70 40.66
N GLN A 128 20.72 -22.60 39.68
CA GLN A 128 19.47 -22.91 38.98
C GLN A 128 18.38 -23.37 39.96
N HIS A 129 18.67 -24.35 40.81
CA HIS A 129 17.72 -24.81 41.83
C HIS A 129 17.33 -23.70 42.81
N ALA A 130 18.29 -22.94 43.32
CA ALA A 130 18.02 -21.86 44.26
C ALA A 130 17.13 -20.76 43.65
N ILE A 131 17.33 -20.40 42.38
CA ILE A 131 16.48 -19.43 41.67
C ILE A 131 15.06 -19.98 41.52
N LEU A 132 14.90 -21.25 41.15
CA LEU A 132 13.59 -21.89 40.99
C LEU A 132 12.85 -22.05 42.33
N GLU A 133 13.56 -22.32 43.43
CA GLU A 133 12.98 -22.35 44.79
C GLU A 133 12.46 -20.97 45.23
N ASN A 134 13.11 -19.88 44.78
CA ASN A 134 12.71 -18.50 45.06
C ASN A 134 11.84 -17.87 43.95
N LYS A 135 11.30 -18.69 43.02
CA LYS A 135 10.51 -18.22 41.87
C LYS A 135 9.36 -17.30 42.26
N THR A 136 8.60 -17.64 43.31
CA THR A 136 7.46 -16.82 43.76
C THR A 136 7.90 -15.44 44.24
N GLU A 137 9.00 -15.34 44.96
CA GLU A 137 9.55 -14.05 45.42
C GLU A 137 9.99 -13.19 44.23
N LEU A 138 10.71 -13.79 43.28
CA LEU A 138 11.16 -13.12 42.06
C LEU A 138 9.98 -12.63 41.20
N LEU A 139 8.95 -13.45 41.02
CA LEU A 139 7.74 -13.06 40.28
C LEU A 139 7.00 -11.92 40.98
N ASN A 140 6.87 -11.96 42.31
CA ASN A 140 6.25 -10.89 43.08
C ASN A 140 7.03 -9.58 42.97
N LEU A 141 8.36 -9.64 43.04
CA LEU A 141 9.23 -8.48 42.86
C LEU A 141 9.07 -7.88 41.45
N ALA A 142 9.17 -8.70 40.40
CA ALA A 142 8.98 -8.24 39.03
C ALA A 142 7.60 -7.58 38.83
N ASN A 143 6.54 -8.21 39.34
CA ASN A 143 5.17 -7.70 39.22
C ASN A 143 4.92 -6.42 40.02
N SER A 144 5.64 -6.20 41.13
CA SER A 144 5.51 -4.98 41.94
C SER A 144 5.93 -3.71 41.21
N LEU A 145 6.77 -3.83 40.18
CA LEU A 145 7.28 -2.72 39.37
C LEU A 145 6.23 -2.19 38.38
N HIS A 146 5.25 -3.03 38.01
CA HIS A 146 4.21 -2.71 37.03
C HIS A 146 2.80 -3.06 37.52
N PRO A 147 2.32 -2.49 38.64
CA PRO A 147 1.05 -2.88 39.26
C PRO A 147 -0.17 -2.64 38.35
N ARG A 148 -0.12 -1.63 37.47
CA ARG A 148 -1.19 -1.35 36.50
C ARG A 148 -1.34 -2.45 35.45
N MET A 149 -0.23 -3.08 35.02
CA MET A 149 -0.28 -4.20 34.08
C MET A 149 -0.86 -5.44 34.76
N VAL A 150 -0.42 -5.71 35.99
CA VAL A 150 -0.95 -6.81 36.81
C VAL A 150 -2.45 -6.63 37.05
N ALA A 151 -2.91 -5.40 37.32
CA ALA A 151 -4.33 -5.09 37.48
C ALA A 151 -5.16 -5.35 36.19
N ARG A 152 -4.54 -5.30 35.01
CA ARG A 152 -5.14 -5.68 33.71
C ARG A 152 -4.97 -7.19 33.42
N GLY A 153 -4.49 -7.95 34.40
CA GLY A 153 -4.24 -9.38 34.36
C GLY A 153 -2.97 -9.80 33.60
N GLY A 154 -2.11 -8.86 33.21
CA GLY A 154 -0.80 -9.16 32.61
C GLY A 154 0.26 -9.50 33.66
N GLY A 155 1.51 -9.16 33.37
CA GLY A 155 2.64 -9.27 34.29
C GLY A 155 3.47 -10.54 34.11
N ALA A 156 4.51 -10.69 34.92
CA ALA A 156 5.35 -11.88 34.97
C ALA A 156 4.54 -13.10 35.43
N LYS A 157 4.57 -14.15 34.60
CA LYS A 157 3.80 -15.40 34.77
C LYS A 157 4.67 -16.56 35.21
N ASP A 158 5.90 -16.61 34.70
CA ASP A 158 6.79 -17.75 34.92
C ASP A 158 8.27 -17.32 34.92
N ILE A 159 9.11 -18.17 35.47
CA ILE A 159 10.56 -18.11 35.42
C ILE A 159 11.09 -19.47 34.97
N GLU A 160 11.89 -19.47 33.92
CA GLU A 160 12.72 -20.61 33.51
C GLU A 160 14.19 -20.25 33.75
N VAL A 161 15.03 -21.25 33.99
CA VAL A 161 16.47 -21.03 34.19
C VAL A 161 17.25 -22.02 33.34
N ILE A 162 18.06 -21.50 32.43
CA ILE A 162 18.82 -22.25 31.45
C ILE A 162 20.30 -22.17 31.80
N ILE A 163 20.99 -23.31 31.73
CA ILE A 163 22.44 -23.38 31.85
C ILE A 163 22.99 -23.65 30.45
N HIS A 164 23.93 -22.82 30.01
CA HIS A 164 24.71 -23.03 28.79
C HIS A 164 26.13 -23.45 29.17
N PRO A 165 26.45 -24.76 29.14
CA PRO A 165 27.74 -25.26 29.59
C PRO A 165 28.87 -24.83 28.65
N GLY A 166 30.00 -24.38 29.21
CA GLY A 166 31.18 -23.99 28.43
C GLY A 166 30.93 -22.88 27.40
N ALA A 167 29.85 -22.11 27.55
CA ALA A 167 29.43 -21.10 26.57
C ALA A 167 30.33 -19.86 26.54
N SER A 168 31.29 -19.75 27.46
CA SER A 168 32.21 -18.63 27.52
C SER A 168 33.60 -19.07 28.02
N SER A 169 34.60 -18.21 27.79
CA SER A 169 35.92 -18.35 28.43
C SER A 169 35.87 -18.23 29.97
N ARG A 170 34.72 -17.85 30.54
CA ARG A 170 34.45 -17.77 31.98
C ARG A 170 33.74 -19.01 32.53
N GLY A 171 33.57 -20.04 31.71
CA GLY A 171 32.83 -21.26 32.05
C GLY A 171 31.35 -21.16 31.69
N ASP A 172 30.52 -21.83 32.48
CA ASP A 172 29.08 -21.97 32.26
C ASP A 172 28.36 -20.62 32.42
N MET A 173 27.34 -20.41 31.60
CA MET A 173 26.47 -19.23 31.67
C MET A 173 25.10 -19.66 32.16
N VAL A 174 24.59 -18.99 33.20
CA VAL A 174 23.22 -19.20 33.68
C VAL A 174 22.36 -18.04 33.21
N VAL A 175 21.21 -18.34 32.60
CA VAL A 175 20.29 -17.33 32.09
C VAL A 175 18.91 -17.59 32.67
N VAL A 176 18.38 -16.58 33.37
CA VAL A 176 17.00 -16.60 33.85
C VAL A 176 16.11 -16.01 32.77
N HIS A 177 15.10 -16.75 32.34
CA HIS A 177 14.03 -16.28 31.48
C HIS A 177 12.84 -15.90 32.34
N LEU A 178 12.48 -14.61 32.35
CA LEU A 178 11.24 -14.11 32.91
C LEU A 178 10.17 -14.13 31.82
N ILE A 179 9.12 -14.93 31.98
CA ILE A 179 8.02 -15.03 31.02
C ILE A 179 6.94 -14.01 31.41
N VAL A 180 6.68 -13.03 30.55
CA VAL A 180 5.86 -11.85 30.85
C VAL A 180 4.70 -11.74 29.87
N ASP A 181 3.47 -11.67 30.37
CA ASP A 181 2.30 -11.28 29.58
C ASP A 181 2.22 -9.75 29.52
N THR A 182 2.51 -9.20 28.34
CA THR A 182 2.54 -7.74 28.15
C THR A 182 1.22 -7.18 27.62
N ARG A 183 0.18 -8.02 27.52
CA ARG A 183 -1.15 -7.67 26.98
C ARG A 183 -1.01 -6.99 25.61
N ASP A 184 -1.62 -5.82 25.46
CA ASP A 184 -1.66 -5.05 24.22
C ASP A 184 -0.40 -4.22 23.94
N ALA A 185 0.55 -4.17 24.88
CA ALA A 185 1.83 -3.51 24.64
C ALA A 185 2.79 -4.48 23.94
N MET A 186 3.65 -3.96 23.06
CA MET A 186 4.78 -4.73 22.54
C MET A 186 5.66 -5.22 23.70
N GLY A 187 6.01 -4.32 24.62
CA GLY A 187 6.45 -4.66 25.98
C GLY A 187 7.96 -4.61 26.26
N ALA A 188 8.79 -4.14 25.32
CA ALA A 188 10.25 -4.10 25.47
C ALA A 188 10.71 -3.39 26.75
N ASN A 189 10.34 -2.11 26.92
CA ASN A 189 10.73 -1.33 28.11
C ASN A 189 10.23 -1.95 29.41
N LEU A 190 9.04 -2.53 29.38
CA LEU A 190 8.43 -3.13 30.56
C LEU A 190 9.17 -4.39 31.01
N VAL A 191 9.48 -5.28 30.07
CA VAL A 191 10.23 -6.50 30.35
C VAL A 191 11.65 -6.17 30.82
N ASN A 192 12.29 -5.16 30.22
CA ASN A 192 13.61 -4.69 30.66
C ASN A 192 13.58 -4.18 32.11
N SER A 193 12.61 -3.32 32.45
CA SER A 193 12.45 -2.82 33.82
C SER A 193 12.20 -3.96 34.83
N MET A 194 11.44 -4.99 34.46
CA MET A 194 11.27 -6.18 35.32
C MET A 194 12.59 -6.95 35.50
N CYS A 195 13.35 -7.15 34.43
CA CYS A 195 14.65 -7.82 34.48
C CYS A 195 15.66 -7.03 35.33
N GLU A 196 15.66 -5.71 35.21
CA GLU A 196 16.49 -4.81 36.04
C GLU A 196 16.10 -4.89 37.51
N GLY A 197 14.81 -4.88 37.82
CA GLY A 197 14.35 -4.90 39.21
C GLY A 197 14.59 -6.21 39.95
N ILE A 198 14.62 -7.36 39.25
CA ILE A 198 14.95 -8.66 39.89
C ILE A 198 16.45 -8.92 40.00
N ALA A 199 17.29 -8.15 39.31
CA ALA A 199 18.72 -8.46 39.14
C ALA A 199 19.48 -8.65 40.46
N SER A 200 19.33 -7.73 41.42
CA SER A 200 20.04 -7.80 42.71
C SER A 200 19.63 -9.02 43.55
N LEU A 201 18.36 -9.44 43.46
CA LEU A 201 17.88 -10.63 44.14
C LEU A 201 18.42 -11.90 43.47
N VAL A 202 18.46 -11.93 42.13
CA VAL A 202 19.07 -13.00 41.35
C VAL A 202 20.56 -13.16 41.66
N GLU A 203 21.34 -12.06 41.75
CA GLU A 203 22.76 -12.11 42.16
C GLU A 203 22.93 -12.73 43.55
N LYS A 204 22.12 -12.28 44.53
CA LYS A 204 22.15 -12.79 45.90
C LYS A 204 21.84 -14.28 45.98
N ILE A 205 20.84 -14.76 45.25
CA ILE A 205 20.41 -16.17 45.27
C ILE A 205 21.46 -17.05 44.58
N SER A 206 21.98 -16.59 43.44
CA SER A 206 22.90 -17.39 42.60
C SER A 206 24.35 -17.38 43.09
N ASN A 207 24.72 -16.39 43.92
CA ASN A 207 26.12 -16.08 44.25
C ASN A 207 26.99 -15.86 43.00
N GLY A 208 26.38 -15.32 41.94
CA GLY A 208 27.06 -14.93 40.70
C GLY A 208 26.87 -13.44 40.42
N LYS A 209 27.33 -13.00 39.24
CA LYS A 209 27.24 -11.61 38.79
C LYS A 209 26.26 -11.46 37.64
N VAL A 210 25.30 -10.57 37.76
CA VAL A 210 24.34 -10.26 36.69
C VAL A 210 24.96 -9.26 35.73
N PHE A 211 24.83 -9.54 34.42
CA PHE A 211 25.37 -8.70 33.36
C PHE A 211 24.27 -8.10 32.47
N LEU A 212 23.67 -8.88 31.57
CA LEU A 212 22.56 -8.43 30.74
C LEU A 212 21.20 -8.61 31.43
N ARG A 213 20.30 -7.64 31.22
CA ARG A 213 18.91 -7.57 31.69
C ARG A 213 18.07 -7.02 30.55
N ILE A 214 17.66 -7.88 29.63
CA ILE A 214 17.15 -7.44 28.34
C ILE A 214 16.10 -8.43 27.82
N LEU A 215 15.08 -7.94 27.13
CA LEU A 215 14.16 -8.82 26.41
C LEU A 215 14.88 -9.67 25.35
N SER A 216 14.28 -10.82 25.03
CA SER A 216 14.57 -11.56 23.80
C SER A 216 13.60 -11.13 22.70
N ASN A 217 14.13 -10.81 21.51
CA ASN A 217 13.30 -10.57 20.32
C ASN A 217 12.82 -11.87 19.66
N LEU A 218 13.39 -13.03 19.99
CA LEU A 218 12.80 -14.31 19.62
C LEU A 218 11.55 -14.51 20.48
N THR A 219 10.39 -14.14 19.94
CA THR A 219 9.10 -14.11 20.62
C THR A 219 8.30 -15.40 20.37
N ASP A 220 8.98 -16.54 20.48
CA ASP A 220 8.45 -17.89 20.23
C ASP A 220 7.39 -18.37 21.24
N ARG A 221 7.05 -17.55 22.24
CA ARG A 221 5.92 -17.75 23.16
C ARG A 221 4.66 -17.00 22.75
N ALA A 222 4.72 -16.22 21.67
CA ALA A 222 3.60 -15.48 21.10
C ALA A 222 3.39 -15.90 19.63
N MET A 223 3.08 -17.19 19.43
CA MET A 223 2.89 -17.76 18.11
C MET A 223 1.54 -17.38 17.52
N VAL A 224 1.52 -17.20 16.20
CA VAL A 224 0.31 -16.98 15.41
C VAL A 224 0.28 -17.96 14.26
N LYS A 225 -0.86 -18.61 14.07
CA LYS A 225 -1.10 -19.56 12.99
C LYS A 225 -2.23 -19.09 12.11
N ALA A 226 -1.94 -18.86 10.83
CA ALA A 226 -2.92 -18.52 9.80
C ALA A 226 -3.07 -19.65 8.79
N ASN A 227 -4.30 -19.92 8.34
CA ASN A 227 -4.61 -20.97 7.38
C ASN A 227 -5.61 -20.46 6.32
N CYS A 228 -5.54 -21.02 5.12
CA CYS A 228 -6.57 -20.88 4.09
C CYS A 228 -6.73 -22.18 3.29
N VAL A 229 -7.92 -22.36 2.71
CA VAL A 229 -8.23 -23.44 1.77
C VAL A 229 -8.76 -22.79 0.50
N ILE A 230 -8.23 -23.17 -0.66
CA ILE A 230 -8.57 -22.59 -1.95
C ILE A 230 -8.90 -23.71 -2.94
N PRO A 231 -10.19 -23.90 -3.28
CA PRO A 231 -10.59 -24.80 -4.35
C PRO A 231 -9.97 -24.45 -5.70
N THR A 232 -9.59 -25.46 -6.49
CA THR A 232 -8.88 -25.28 -7.77
C THR A 232 -9.66 -24.40 -8.76
N LYS A 233 -10.98 -24.45 -8.73
CA LYS A 233 -11.88 -23.57 -9.52
C LYS A 233 -11.69 -22.06 -9.30
N TYR A 234 -10.95 -21.63 -8.26
CA TYR A 234 -10.62 -20.22 -8.02
C TYR A 234 -9.16 -19.89 -8.35
N LEU A 235 -8.38 -20.89 -8.74
CA LEU A 235 -6.97 -20.75 -9.13
C LEU A 235 -6.80 -20.61 -10.64
N ASP A 236 -7.78 -21.10 -11.41
CA ASP A 236 -7.79 -21.10 -12.86
C ASP A 236 -7.56 -19.71 -13.49
N GLY A 237 -6.93 -19.72 -14.67
CA GLY A 237 -6.74 -18.52 -15.47
C GLY A 237 -5.42 -18.47 -16.21
N LYS A 238 -5.33 -17.53 -17.16
CA LYS A 238 -4.10 -17.20 -17.88
C LYS A 238 -3.46 -18.40 -18.60
N GLY A 239 -4.29 -19.38 -19.00
CA GLY A 239 -3.87 -20.57 -19.74
C GLY A 239 -3.50 -21.78 -18.87
N TYR A 240 -3.58 -21.69 -17.53
CA TYR A 240 -3.29 -22.79 -16.61
C TYR A 240 -4.56 -23.30 -15.94
N SER A 241 -4.64 -24.63 -15.74
CA SER A 241 -5.70 -25.21 -14.92
C SER A 241 -5.50 -24.88 -13.44
N GLY A 242 -6.56 -24.93 -12.65
CA GLY A 242 -6.46 -24.69 -11.21
C GLY A 242 -5.57 -25.71 -10.51
N GLU A 243 -5.55 -26.95 -11.01
CA GLU A 243 -4.71 -28.05 -10.56
C GLU A 243 -3.23 -27.77 -10.84
N ASP A 244 -2.89 -27.30 -12.05
CA ASP A 244 -1.51 -26.95 -12.41
C ASP A 244 -0.97 -25.82 -11.51
N VAL A 245 -1.81 -24.80 -11.25
CA VAL A 245 -1.44 -23.69 -10.35
C VAL A 245 -1.26 -24.19 -8.91
N ARG A 246 -2.17 -25.04 -8.40
CA ARG A 246 -2.03 -25.66 -7.07
C ARG A 246 -0.72 -26.42 -6.96
N ASP A 247 -0.48 -27.34 -7.89
CA ASP A 247 0.68 -28.25 -7.83
C ASP A 247 1.99 -27.46 -8.03
N GLY A 248 2.00 -26.43 -8.87
CA GLY A 248 3.11 -25.51 -9.00
C GLY A 248 3.41 -24.71 -7.73
N ILE A 249 2.40 -24.28 -6.99
CA ILE A 249 2.58 -23.61 -5.67
C ILE A 249 3.20 -24.57 -4.66
N ILE A 250 2.73 -25.83 -4.61
CA ILE A 250 3.25 -26.85 -3.70
C ILE A 250 4.73 -27.12 -4.00
N VAL A 251 5.09 -27.37 -5.26
CA VAL A 251 6.48 -27.60 -5.68
C VAL A 251 7.37 -26.38 -5.39
N ALA A 252 6.86 -25.16 -5.57
CA ALA A 252 7.60 -23.95 -5.25
C ALA A 252 7.83 -23.78 -3.73
N ASN A 253 6.91 -24.25 -2.89
CA ASN A 253 7.07 -24.29 -1.44
C ASN A 253 8.09 -25.36 -1.02
N GLU A 254 8.05 -26.56 -1.62
CA GLU A 254 9.04 -27.61 -1.39
C GLU A 254 10.46 -27.13 -1.71
N PHE A 255 10.65 -26.38 -2.81
CA PHE A 255 11.94 -25.76 -3.14
C PHE A 255 12.40 -24.79 -2.04
N ALA A 256 11.49 -23.97 -1.52
CA ALA A 256 11.80 -23.06 -0.42
C ALA A 256 12.06 -23.79 0.91
N ALA A 257 11.53 -24.99 1.11
CA ALA A 257 11.75 -25.76 2.33
C ALA A 257 13.16 -26.38 2.39
N VAL A 258 13.73 -26.73 1.22
CA VAL A 258 15.02 -27.45 1.13
C VAL A 258 16.23 -26.58 0.80
N ASP A 259 16.03 -25.40 0.18
CA ASP A 259 17.12 -24.49 -0.21
C ASP A 259 17.05 -23.15 0.55
N PRO A 260 18.00 -22.86 1.46
CA PRO A 260 18.06 -21.58 2.18
C PRO A 260 18.07 -20.34 1.29
N TYR A 261 18.67 -20.41 0.09
CA TYR A 261 18.66 -19.28 -0.85
C TYR A 261 17.24 -18.95 -1.33
N ARG A 262 16.46 -20.00 -1.63
CA ARG A 262 15.05 -19.84 -1.97
C ARG A 262 14.22 -19.45 -0.75
N ALA A 263 14.44 -20.08 0.39
CA ALA A 263 13.76 -19.79 1.65
C ALA A 263 13.87 -18.30 2.02
N ALA A 264 15.04 -17.69 1.85
CA ALA A 264 15.26 -16.27 2.13
C ALA A 264 14.32 -15.40 1.29
N THR A 265 14.24 -15.65 -0.01
CA THR A 265 13.35 -14.92 -0.94
C THR A 265 11.87 -15.19 -0.65
N HIS A 266 11.54 -16.44 -0.31
CA HIS A 266 10.19 -16.87 0.05
C HIS A 266 9.68 -16.17 1.30
N ASN A 267 10.51 -16.11 2.35
CA ASN A 267 10.17 -15.47 3.61
C ASN A 267 10.17 -13.93 3.46
N LYS A 268 11.08 -13.34 2.69
CA LYS A 268 11.01 -11.91 2.31
C LYS A 268 9.66 -11.56 1.70
N GLY A 269 9.11 -12.43 0.84
CA GLY A 269 7.77 -12.27 0.30
C GLY A 269 6.67 -12.20 1.36
N ILE A 270 6.76 -12.99 2.44
CA ILE A 270 5.83 -12.89 3.58
C ILE A 270 5.97 -11.53 4.25
N MET A 271 7.21 -11.11 4.51
CA MET A 271 7.53 -9.88 5.24
C MET A 271 7.15 -8.60 4.49
N ASN A 272 7.18 -8.61 3.15
CA ASN A 272 6.61 -7.54 2.33
C ASN A 272 5.18 -7.15 2.73
N GLY A 273 4.37 -8.13 3.12
CA GLY A 273 3.01 -7.88 3.61
C GLY A 273 2.98 -7.47 5.08
N ILE A 274 3.69 -8.21 5.93
CA ILE A 274 3.70 -8.02 7.39
C ILE A 274 4.27 -6.65 7.76
N ASP A 275 5.44 -6.29 7.23
CA ASP A 275 6.13 -5.04 7.55
C ASP A 275 5.34 -3.82 7.09
N ALA A 276 4.64 -3.92 5.95
CA ALA A 276 3.79 -2.85 5.48
C ALA A 276 2.67 -2.52 6.49
N VAL A 277 2.12 -3.54 7.15
CA VAL A 277 1.13 -3.36 8.23
C VAL A 277 1.81 -2.91 9.52
N ALA A 278 2.99 -3.43 9.85
CA ALA A 278 3.77 -3.02 11.02
C ALA A 278 4.06 -1.52 11.00
N ILE A 279 4.57 -1.01 9.88
CA ILE A 279 4.85 0.42 9.69
C ILE A 279 3.56 1.24 9.79
N ALA A 280 2.49 0.82 9.10
CA ALA A 280 1.21 1.53 9.12
C ALA A 280 0.60 1.63 10.52
N THR A 281 0.86 0.65 11.38
CA THR A 281 0.33 0.57 12.75
C THR A 281 1.32 1.02 13.83
N GLY A 282 2.48 1.56 13.43
CA GLY A 282 3.50 2.09 14.33
C GLY A 282 4.22 1.02 15.17
N ASN A 283 4.29 -0.21 14.68
CA ASN A 283 5.00 -1.31 15.31
C ASN A 283 6.47 -1.37 14.87
N ASP A 284 7.33 -1.93 15.73
CA ASP A 284 8.75 -2.14 15.40
C ASP A 284 8.92 -3.33 14.45
N TRP A 285 9.04 -3.04 13.16
CA TRP A 285 9.22 -4.08 12.14
C TRP A 285 10.57 -4.81 12.28
N ARG A 286 11.60 -4.22 12.90
CA ARG A 286 12.92 -4.88 13.07
C ARG A 286 12.81 -6.00 14.10
N ALA A 287 12.06 -5.78 15.17
CA ALA A 287 11.81 -6.80 16.18
C ALA A 287 10.99 -7.97 15.61
N ILE A 288 9.99 -7.66 14.78
CA ILE A 288 9.20 -8.65 14.05
C ILE A 288 10.10 -9.48 13.12
N GLU A 289 10.84 -8.82 12.23
CA GLU A 289 11.77 -9.44 11.28
C GLU A 289 12.79 -10.35 11.98
N ALA A 290 13.44 -9.84 13.05
CA ALA A 290 14.41 -10.61 13.81
C ALA A 290 13.80 -11.88 14.42
N SER A 291 12.59 -11.79 14.98
CA SER A 291 11.88 -12.93 15.55
C SER A 291 11.53 -13.97 14.49
N VAL A 292 10.91 -13.52 13.39
CA VAL A 292 10.40 -14.38 12.32
C VAL A 292 11.54 -15.10 11.62
N HIS A 293 12.62 -14.40 11.29
CA HIS A 293 13.78 -15.00 10.64
C HIS A 293 14.61 -15.90 11.57
N ALA A 294 14.73 -15.55 12.86
CA ALA A 294 15.35 -16.46 13.84
C ALA A 294 14.53 -17.75 13.99
N TYR A 295 13.20 -17.65 14.00
CA TYR A 295 12.32 -18.81 14.05
C TYR A 295 12.39 -19.67 12.79
N ALA A 296 12.56 -19.06 11.61
CA ALA A 296 12.84 -19.80 10.38
C ALA A 296 14.15 -20.62 10.43
N ALA A 297 15.08 -20.23 11.31
CA ALA A 297 16.36 -20.91 11.54
C ALA A 297 16.39 -21.80 12.81
N ARG A 298 15.24 -22.05 13.47
CA ARG A 298 15.19 -22.81 14.73
C ARG A 298 15.64 -24.27 14.64
N GLY A 299 15.66 -24.83 13.44
CA GLY A 299 16.13 -26.18 13.17
C GLY A 299 17.62 -26.21 12.79
N ASN A 300 18.01 -27.22 12.02
CA ASN A 300 19.39 -27.33 11.53
C ASN A 300 19.69 -26.39 10.34
N THR A 301 18.66 -25.93 9.64
CA THR A 301 18.78 -25.08 8.45
C THR A 301 17.68 -24.02 8.48
N TYR A 302 17.99 -22.87 7.88
CA TYR A 302 16.99 -21.85 7.57
C TYR A 302 16.04 -22.37 6.48
N THR A 303 14.72 -22.30 6.72
CA THR A 303 13.68 -22.91 5.86
C THR A 303 12.46 -22.00 5.64
N SER A 304 11.48 -22.45 4.85
CA SER A 304 10.23 -21.73 4.59
C SER A 304 9.34 -21.66 5.83
N LEU A 305 8.68 -20.52 6.04
CA LEU A 305 7.73 -20.33 7.15
C LEU A 305 6.30 -20.79 6.83
N THR A 306 5.98 -20.97 5.55
CA THR A 306 4.68 -21.50 5.12
C THR A 306 4.77 -22.96 4.68
N TYR A 307 3.63 -23.64 4.77
CA TYR A 307 3.41 -24.95 4.16
C TYR A 307 2.23 -24.86 3.21
N TRP A 308 2.42 -25.39 2.00
CA TRP A 308 1.39 -25.51 0.98
C TRP A 308 1.22 -26.98 0.61
N GLU A 309 0.00 -27.48 0.69
CA GLU A 309 -0.31 -28.88 0.43
C GLU A 309 -1.65 -29.05 -0.30
N LYS A 310 -1.91 -30.28 -0.72
CA LYS A 310 -3.18 -30.69 -1.33
C LYS A 310 -3.97 -31.51 -0.32
N ASN A 311 -5.22 -31.15 -0.05
CA ASN A 311 -6.11 -31.96 0.80
C ASN A 311 -6.78 -33.11 0.03
N ASP A 312 -7.54 -33.94 0.73
CA ASP A 312 -8.28 -35.07 0.15
C ASP A 312 -9.32 -34.65 -0.91
N ALA A 313 -9.86 -33.43 -0.82
CA ALA A 313 -10.79 -32.87 -1.80
C ALA A 313 -10.08 -32.34 -3.06
N GLY A 314 -8.74 -32.30 -3.07
CA GLY A 314 -7.94 -31.74 -4.16
C GLY A 314 -7.76 -30.23 -4.08
N ASP A 315 -8.16 -29.56 -3.00
CA ASP A 315 -7.98 -28.12 -2.82
C ASP A 315 -6.54 -27.80 -2.38
N LEU A 316 -6.11 -26.56 -2.65
CA LEU A 316 -4.86 -26.01 -2.11
C LEU A 316 -5.07 -25.58 -0.66
N VAL A 317 -4.26 -26.09 0.26
CA VAL A 317 -4.25 -25.68 1.67
C VAL A 317 -2.95 -24.97 1.97
N GLY A 318 -3.04 -23.75 2.50
CA GLY A 318 -1.90 -22.95 2.92
C GLY A 318 -1.92 -22.71 4.42
N SER A 319 -0.76 -22.83 5.06
CA SER A 319 -0.58 -22.46 6.47
C SER A 319 0.69 -21.64 6.68
N LEU A 320 0.64 -20.73 7.67
CA LEU A 320 1.76 -19.93 8.16
C LEU A 320 1.76 -20.01 9.68
N GLU A 321 2.90 -20.31 10.30
CA GLU A 321 3.06 -20.30 11.75
C GLU A 321 4.35 -19.56 12.12
N ILE A 322 4.20 -18.41 12.79
CA ILE A 322 5.31 -17.49 13.09
C ILE A 322 5.17 -16.86 14.48
N PRO A 323 6.28 -16.53 15.15
CA PRO A 323 6.25 -15.67 16.33
C PRO A 323 5.94 -14.24 15.90
N LEU A 324 4.90 -13.65 16.47
CA LEU A 324 4.48 -12.30 16.07
C LEU A 324 3.95 -11.51 17.25
N LYS A 325 4.86 -10.88 17.97
CA LYS A 325 4.52 -9.94 19.04
C LYS A 325 4.43 -8.51 18.51
N VAL A 326 3.23 -7.94 18.62
CA VAL A 326 2.94 -6.54 18.26
C VAL A 326 2.26 -5.82 19.42
N GLY A 327 2.00 -4.52 19.26
CA GLY A 327 1.25 -3.70 20.19
C GLY A 327 0.16 -2.87 19.51
N THR A 328 -0.89 -2.59 20.27
CA THR A 328 -1.96 -1.62 19.95
C THR A 328 -1.98 -0.44 20.92
N VAL A 329 -1.05 -0.42 21.89
CA VAL A 329 -0.80 0.70 22.79
C VAL A 329 0.70 1.02 22.84
N GLY A 330 1.04 2.27 23.14
CA GLY A 330 2.43 2.73 23.29
C GLY A 330 2.69 4.06 22.61
N GLY A 331 3.94 4.54 22.73
CA GLY A 331 4.36 5.85 22.25
C GLY A 331 3.99 6.17 20.79
N PRO A 332 4.15 5.25 19.82
CA PRO A 332 3.83 5.53 18.42
C PRO A 332 2.37 5.91 18.12
N LEU A 333 1.40 5.41 18.90
CA LEU A 333 -0.01 5.80 18.74
C LEU A 333 -0.28 7.25 19.17
N GLU A 334 0.48 7.74 20.15
CA GLU A 334 0.32 9.10 20.68
C GLU A 334 1.13 10.13 19.88
N SER A 335 2.22 9.71 19.25
CA SER A 335 3.16 10.61 18.56
C SER A 335 2.91 10.76 17.05
N ASN A 336 2.27 9.79 16.39
CA ASN A 336 1.98 9.83 14.95
C ASN A 336 0.46 9.78 14.67
N PRO A 337 -0.15 10.87 14.18
CA PRO A 337 -1.60 10.91 13.92
C PRO A 337 -2.09 9.84 12.93
N THR A 338 -1.31 9.56 11.88
CA THR A 338 -1.67 8.55 10.87
C THR A 338 -1.73 7.13 11.47
N VAL A 339 -0.87 6.82 12.43
CA VAL A 339 -0.89 5.52 13.14
C VAL A 339 -2.20 5.34 13.90
N ALA A 340 -2.65 6.37 14.63
CA ALA A 340 -3.92 6.32 15.35
C ALA A 340 -5.12 6.14 14.41
N ILE A 341 -5.10 6.78 13.24
CA ILE A 341 -6.11 6.59 12.20
C ILE A 341 -6.07 5.15 11.66
N ALA A 342 -4.89 4.60 11.38
CA ALA A 342 -4.73 3.24 10.89
C ALA A 342 -5.32 2.19 11.85
N HIS A 343 -5.11 2.34 13.16
CA HIS A 343 -5.73 1.48 14.19
C HIS A 343 -7.27 1.55 14.19
N ARG A 344 -7.85 2.74 13.98
CA ARG A 344 -9.31 2.89 13.84
C ARG A 344 -9.83 2.26 12.54
N MET A 345 -9.08 2.39 11.44
CA MET A 345 -9.46 1.81 10.14
C MET A 345 -9.47 0.28 10.18
N ILE A 346 -8.42 -0.33 10.74
CA ILE A 346 -8.31 -1.80 10.84
C ILE A 346 -9.30 -2.36 11.87
N ASN A 347 -9.62 -1.58 12.91
CA ASN A 347 -10.64 -1.88 13.93
C ASN A 347 -10.42 -3.24 14.63
N VAL A 348 -9.21 -3.45 15.13
CA VAL A 348 -8.83 -4.58 15.99
C VAL A 348 -9.11 -4.26 17.46
N ALA A 349 -9.50 -5.27 18.23
CA ALA A 349 -9.82 -5.14 19.65
C ALA A 349 -8.62 -5.39 20.58
N SER A 350 -7.55 -6.02 20.07
CA SER A 350 -6.35 -6.37 20.84
C SER A 350 -5.11 -6.49 19.96
N ALA A 351 -3.93 -6.48 20.58
CA ALA A 351 -2.67 -6.75 19.87
C ALA A 351 -2.60 -8.17 19.32
N ARG A 352 -3.28 -9.15 19.94
CA ARG A 352 -3.40 -10.51 19.42
C ARG A 352 -4.16 -10.52 18.10
N GLU A 353 -5.30 -9.83 18.05
CA GLU A 353 -6.09 -9.72 16.82
C GLU A 353 -5.29 -8.99 15.71
N LEU A 354 -4.48 -7.98 16.06
CA LEU A 354 -3.58 -7.35 15.10
C LEU A 354 -2.55 -8.35 14.54
N ALA A 355 -1.94 -9.16 15.40
CA ALA A 355 -0.99 -10.19 14.99
C ALA A 355 -1.66 -11.23 14.07
N GLU A 356 -2.88 -11.64 14.38
CA GLU A 356 -3.68 -12.52 13.54
C GLU A 356 -3.95 -11.93 12.15
N VAL A 357 -4.28 -10.63 12.09
CA VAL A 357 -4.45 -9.92 10.82
C VAL A 357 -3.14 -9.88 10.01
N MET A 358 -2.02 -9.58 10.67
CA MET A 358 -0.70 -9.53 10.03
C MET A 358 -0.28 -10.90 9.50
N ALA A 359 -0.51 -11.99 10.24
CA ALA A 359 -0.23 -13.35 9.77
C ALA A 359 -1.08 -13.72 8.53
N ALA A 360 -2.36 -13.34 8.51
CA ALA A 360 -3.20 -13.55 7.32
C ALA A 360 -2.69 -12.74 6.11
N VAL A 361 -2.21 -11.51 6.32
CA VAL A 361 -1.57 -10.70 5.27
C VAL A 361 -0.29 -11.36 4.76
N GLY A 362 0.55 -11.87 5.65
CA GLY A 362 1.77 -12.60 5.29
C GLY A 362 1.49 -13.84 4.45
N LEU A 363 0.49 -14.64 4.84
CA LEU A 363 0.07 -15.83 4.07
C LEU A 363 -0.53 -15.43 2.71
N ALA A 364 -1.35 -14.37 2.65
CA ALA A 364 -1.90 -13.85 1.41
C ALA A 364 -0.81 -13.37 0.45
N GLN A 365 0.20 -12.68 0.96
CA GLN A 365 1.31 -12.17 0.16
C GLN A 365 2.19 -13.31 -0.37
N ASN A 366 2.45 -14.33 0.46
CA ASN A 366 3.16 -15.53 0.02
C ASN A 366 2.40 -16.26 -1.09
N PHE A 367 1.09 -16.46 -0.91
CA PHE A 367 0.22 -17.05 -1.94
C PHE A 367 0.30 -16.26 -3.25
N ALA A 368 0.21 -14.92 -3.20
CA ALA A 368 0.26 -14.10 -4.39
C ALA A 368 1.60 -14.26 -5.15
N ALA A 369 2.72 -14.29 -4.41
CA ALA A 369 4.05 -14.45 -4.98
C ALA A 369 4.26 -15.84 -5.61
N LEU A 370 3.86 -16.91 -4.92
CA LEU A 370 3.96 -18.29 -5.45
C LEU A 370 3.03 -18.48 -6.65
N ARG A 371 1.80 -17.98 -6.57
CA ARG A 371 0.85 -18.05 -7.68
C ARG A 371 1.39 -17.35 -8.91
N ALA A 372 1.98 -16.17 -8.77
CA ALA A 372 2.66 -15.51 -9.88
C ALA A 372 3.74 -16.45 -10.44
N LEU A 373 4.75 -16.85 -9.65
CA LEU A 373 5.86 -17.71 -10.11
C LEU A 373 5.43 -19.03 -10.78
N SER A 374 4.33 -19.62 -10.34
CA SER A 374 3.80 -20.89 -10.85
C SER A 374 2.93 -20.78 -12.12
N SER A 375 2.37 -19.61 -12.42
CA SER A 375 1.43 -19.42 -13.54
C SER A 375 1.89 -18.38 -14.57
N GLU A 376 2.65 -17.37 -14.18
CA GLU A 376 3.22 -16.38 -15.08
C GLU A 376 4.55 -15.88 -14.51
N GLY A 377 5.63 -15.92 -15.30
CA GLY A 377 6.86 -15.23 -14.88
C GLY A 377 6.54 -13.81 -14.40
N ILE A 378 7.04 -13.44 -13.20
CA ILE A 378 6.70 -12.20 -12.45
C ILE A 378 6.73 -10.92 -13.31
N GLN A 379 7.48 -10.93 -14.41
CA GLN A 379 7.85 -9.77 -15.22
C GLN A 379 6.65 -8.99 -15.76
N GLN A 380 5.65 -9.59 -16.41
CA GLN A 380 4.62 -8.80 -17.11
C GLN A 380 3.78 -7.88 -16.22
N GLY A 381 3.38 -8.32 -15.02
CA GLY A 381 2.60 -7.50 -14.08
C GLY A 381 3.44 -6.48 -13.29
N HIS A 382 4.68 -6.84 -12.93
CA HIS A 382 5.62 -5.93 -12.27
C HIS A 382 6.09 -4.82 -13.22
N MET A 383 6.24 -5.11 -14.51
CA MET A 383 6.75 -4.17 -15.50
C MET A 383 5.93 -2.89 -15.59
N THR A 384 4.60 -2.97 -15.62
CA THR A 384 3.77 -1.75 -15.70
C THR A 384 3.92 -0.86 -14.47
N LEU A 385 3.97 -1.44 -13.27
CA LEU A 385 4.13 -0.67 -12.04
C LEU A 385 5.57 -0.16 -11.86
N HIS A 386 6.57 -0.95 -12.25
CA HIS A 386 7.96 -0.52 -12.30
C HIS A 386 8.16 0.64 -13.29
N ALA A 387 7.51 0.58 -14.46
CA ALA A 387 7.52 1.66 -15.44
C ALA A 387 6.93 2.95 -14.87
N ARG A 388 5.87 2.88 -14.05
CA ARG A 388 5.34 4.05 -13.32
C ARG A 388 6.38 4.63 -12.37
N SER A 389 7.03 3.82 -11.53
CA SER A 389 8.08 4.31 -10.62
C SER A 389 9.24 4.96 -11.38
N VAL A 390 9.66 4.36 -12.49
CA VAL A 390 10.72 4.89 -13.36
C VAL A 390 10.30 6.20 -14.03
N ALA A 391 9.06 6.32 -14.50
CA ALA A 391 8.53 7.55 -15.07
C ALA A 391 8.50 8.70 -14.03
N ILE A 392 8.09 8.42 -12.79
CA ILE A 392 8.15 9.41 -11.69
C ILE A 392 9.60 9.85 -11.44
N ALA A 393 10.52 8.89 -11.29
CA ALA A 393 11.93 9.18 -11.03
C ALA A 393 12.61 9.94 -12.18
N ALA A 394 12.12 9.77 -13.41
CA ALA A 394 12.58 10.50 -14.58
C ALA A 394 11.98 11.92 -14.68
N GLY A 395 10.99 12.27 -13.86
CA GLY A 395 10.35 13.58 -13.84
C GLY A 395 9.18 13.72 -14.81
N ALA A 396 8.51 12.63 -15.19
CA ALA A 396 7.35 12.68 -16.08
C ALA A 396 6.24 13.57 -15.49
N LEU A 397 5.79 14.57 -16.27
CA LEU A 397 4.69 15.45 -15.90
C LEU A 397 3.35 14.71 -15.92
N PRO A 398 2.36 15.11 -15.10
CA PRO A 398 1.06 14.44 -15.02
C PRO A 398 0.35 14.27 -16.38
N GLU A 399 0.48 15.24 -17.29
CA GLU A 399 -0.12 15.20 -18.63
C GLU A 399 0.43 14.11 -19.56
N HIS A 400 1.70 13.72 -19.39
CA HIS A 400 2.39 12.74 -20.23
C HIS A 400 2.73 11.46 -19.47
N PHE A 401 2.32 11.36 -18.19
CA PHE A 401 2.74 10.29 -17.31
C PHE A 401 2.35 8.90 -17.83
N ASP A 402 1.08 8.74 -18.21
CA ASP A 402 0.58 7.43 -18.68
C ASP A 402 1.15 7.08 -20.07
N ASP A 403 1.39 8.06 -20.95
CA ASP A 403 2.05 7.86 -22.25
C ASP A 403 3.51 7.38 -22.08
N VAL A 404 4.26 8.02 -21.18
CA VAL A 404 5.64 7.63 -20.85
C VAL A 404 5.66 6.20 -20.31
N VAL A 405 4.72 5.85 -19.43
CA VAL A 405 4.60 4.51 -18.86
C VAL A 405 4.27 3.47 -19.92
N GLU A 406 3.32 3.77 -20.80
CA GLU A 406 2.94 2.87 -21.88
C GLU A 406 4.12 2.63 -22.84
N LEU A 407 4.82 3.69 -23.25
CA LEU A 407 5.99 3.59 -24.10
C LEU A 407 7.16 2.83 -23.44
N LEU A 408 7.36 2.98 -22.13
CA LEU A 408 8.35 2.19 -21.38
C LEU A 408 8.01 0.70 -21.38
N VAL A 409 6.72 0.35 -21.21
CA VAL A 409 6.25 -1.04 -21.20
C VAL A 409 6.34 -1.64 -22.61
N GLN A 410 5.89 -0.91 -23.63
CA GLN A 410 5.93 -1.36 -25.03
C GLN A 410 7.35 -1.58 -25.54
N ASN A 411 8.29 -0.70 -25.18
CA ASN A 411 9.69 -0.84 -25.60
C ASN A 411 10.47 -1.89 -24.78
N GLY A 412 9.96 -2.33 -23.63
CA GLY A 412 10.63 -3.29 -22.75
C GLY A 412 11.81 -2.73 -21.94
N ASP A 413 12.35 -1.57 -22.31
CA ASP A 413 13.47 -0.89 -21.64
C ASP A 413 13.02 0.07 -20.53
N ILE A 414 12.67 -0.51 -19.38
CA ILE A 414 12.21 0.25 -18.20
C ILE A 414 13.42 0.79 -17.42
N LYS A 415 14.04 1.87 -17.92
CA LYS A 415 15.18 2.55 -17.29
C LYS A 415 14.97 4.06 -17.23
N ILE A 416 15.53 4.71 -16.20
CA ILE A 416 15.37 6.17 -15.99
C ILE A 416 15.88 6.97 -17.20
N TRP A 417 17.03 6.59 -17.78
CA TRP A 417 17.56 7.27 -18.96
C TRP A 417 16.62 7.16 -20.17
N ARG A 418 16.00 5.98 -20.36
CA ARG A 418 15.04 5.75 -21.45
C ARG A 418 13.74 6.51 -21.22
N ALA A 419 13.28 6.58 -19.98
CA ALA A 419 12.13 7.40 -19.61
C ALA A 419 12.39 8.88 -19.90
N LYS A 420 13.60 9.38 -19.63
CA LYS A 420 14.00 10.75 -20.00
C LYS A 420 14.01 10.95 -21.51
N GLU A 421 14.55 10.02 -22.29
CA GLU A 421 14.49 10.09 -23.76
C GLU A 421 13.05 10.12 -24.28
N ILE A 422 12.15 9.32 -23.69
CA ILE A 422 10.73 9.31 -24.04
C ILE A 422 10.11 10.67 -23.71
N ILE A 423 10.35 11.22 -22.52
CA ILE A 423 9.89 12.55 -22.11
C ILE A 423 10.41 13.62 -23.09
N ASP A 424 11.71 13.61 -23.41
CA ASP A 424 12.32 14.56 -24.34
C ASP A 424 11.76 14.42 -25.76
N SER A 425 11.44 13.19 -26.19
CA SER A 425 10.82 12.95 -27.51
C SER A 425 9.36 13.42 -27.57
N LEU A 426 8.63 13.32 -26.45
CA LEU A 426 7.29 13.85 -26.32
C LEU A 426 7.33 15.39 -26.30
N HIS A 427 8.31 15.99 -25.62
CA HIS A 427 8.56 17.44 -25.67
C HIS A 427 8.98 17.91 -27.07
N LYS A 428 9.87 17.20 -27.77
CA LYS A 428 10.28 17.55 -29.15
C LYS A 428 9.16 17.40 -30.16
N LYS A 429 8.26 16.44 -30.00
CA LYS A 429 7.04 16.37 -30.83
C LYS A 429 6.11 17.55 -30.59
N VAL A 430 6.11 18.13 -29.39
CA VAL A 430 5.39 19.38 -29.11
C VAL A 430 6.12 20.57 -29.74
N GLU A 431 7.46 20.62 -29.66
CA GLU A 431 8.27 21.67 -30.32
C GLU A 431 8.20 21.61 -31.86
N GLU A 432 8.21 20.44 -32.50
CA GLU A 432 8.04 20.30 -33.96
C GLU A 432 6.62 20.65 -34.43
N ILE A 433 5.62 20.60 -33.54
CA ILE A 433 4.26 21.11 -33.80
C ILE A 433 4.20 22.65 -33.56
N GLU A 434 5.03 23.18 -32.66
CA GLU A 434 5.15 24.62 -32.37
C GLU A 434 6.11 25.38 -33.33
N GLU A 435 6.97 24.70 -34.10
CA GLU A 435 7.87 25.28 -35.11
C GLU A 435 7.20 25.62 -36.46
N LEU A 436 5.87 25.76 -36.49
CA LEU A 436 5.21 26.61 -37.48
C LEU A 436 5.18 28.05 -36.93
N PRO A 437 5.67 29.05 -37.67
CA PRO A 437 6.05 30.33 -37.09
C PRO A 437 4.87 31.03 -36.41
N VAL A 438 4.87 31.04 -35.07
CA VAL A 438 4.04 31.96 -34.28
C VAL A 438 4.84 33.23 -34.06
N ALA A 439 4.79 34.12 -35.05
CA ALA A 439 5.15 35.51 -34.84
C ALA A 439 4.14 36.11 -33.85
N ALA A 440 4.66 36.68 -32.76
CA ALA A 440 3.92 37.49 -31.82
C ALA A 440 3.49 38.81 -32.49
N GLU A 441 2.45 38.73 -33.32
CA GLU A 441 1.62 39.85 -33.72
C GLU A 441 0.19 39.56 -33.24
N ALA A 442 -0.53 40.57 -32.78
CA ALA A 442 -1.92 40.45 -32.37
C ALA A 442 -2.74 39.75 -33.48
N VAL A 443 -3.07 38.47 -33.29
CA VAL A 443 -3.70 37.65 -34.32
C VAL A 443 -5.11 38.19 -34.59
N LYS A 444 -5.25 39.00 -35.64
CA LYS A 444 -6.52 39.26 -36.30
C LYS A 444 -6.88 38.01 -37.11
N GLY A 445 -7.87 37.27 -36.64
CA GLY A 445 -8.45 36.13 -37.34
C GLY A 445 -9.76 35.68 -36.68
N PRO A 446 -10.54 34.83 -37.35
CA PRO A 446 -11.81 34.32 -36.84
C PRO A 446 -11.68 33.76 -35.42
N ALA A 447 -12.37 34.37 -34.46
CA ALA A 447 -12.25 34.01 -33.06
C ALA A 447 -13.59 34.00 -32.35
N GLY A 448 -13.73 33.05 -31.41
CA GLY A 448 -14.87 32.95 -30.51
C GLY A 448 -14.45 33.26 -29.07
N CYS A 449 -15.20 34.14 -28.41
CA CYS A 449 -15.04 34.40 -26.98
C CYS A 449 -15.69 33.30 -26.15
N GLY A 450 -14.98 32.86 -25.11
CA GLY A 450 -15.50 31.97 -24.08
C GLY A 450 -16.09 32.74 -22.92
N LYS A 451 -16.52 32.02 -21.89
CA LYS A 451 -17.00 32.61 -20.63
C LYS A 451 -16.70 31.71 -19.46
N VAL A 452 -16.39 32.28 -18.31
CA VAL A 452 -16.38 31.56 -17.03
C VAL A 452 -17.55 32.07 -16.18
N ILE A 453 -18.29 31.16 -15.55
CA ILE A 453 -19.33 31.55 -14.58
C ILE A 453 -18.65 31.65 -13.22
N LEU A 454 -18.61 32.87 -12.66
CA LEU A 454 -18.02 33.14 -11.36
C LEU A 454 -18.98 32.80 -10.22
N LEU A 455 -20.29 33.00 -10.44
CA LEU A 455 -21.34 32.71 -9.48
C LEU A 455 -22.66 32.39 -10.18
N GLY A 456 -23.41 31.42 -9.66
CA GLY A 456 -24.79 31.17 -10.07
C GLY A 456 -24.96 30.28 -11.31
N GLU A 457 -24.05 29.35 -11.57
CA GLU A 457 -24.12 28.43 -12.74
C GLU A 457 -25.45 27.67 -12.82
N HIS A 458 -25.97 27.19 -11.69
CA HIS A 458 -27.28 26.53 -11.64
C HIS A 458 -28.45 27.53 -11.52
N ALA A 459 -28.19 28.79 -11.18
CA ALA A 459 -29.23 29.81 -10.95
C ALA A 459 -29.91 30.23 -12.26
N VAL A 460 -29.16 30.27 -13.36
CA VAL A 460 -29.70 30.55 -14.71
C VAL A 460 -30.68 29.50 -15.22
N VAL A 461 -30.63 28.27 -14.70
CA VAL A 461 -31.63 27.23 -15.02
C VAL A 461 -32.97 27.51 -14.34
N TYR A 462 -32.96 28.28 -13.25
CA TYR A 462 -34.14 28.67 -12.46
C TYR A 462 -34.52 30.14 -12.67
N ASP A 463 -34.22 30.69 -13.85
CA ASP A 463 -34.57 32.06 -14.24
C ASP A 463 -33.99 33.15 -13.31
N SER A 464 -32.82 32.87 -12.71
CA SER A 464 -32.10 33.78 -11.83
C SER A 464 -30.76 34.21 -12.43
N HIS A 465 -30.18 35.27 -11.88
CA HIS A 465 -28.98 35.91 -12.44
C HIS A 465 -27.71 35.10 -12.13
N ALA A 466 -26.81 35.04 -13.11
CA ALA A 466 -25.45 34.54 -12.95
C ALA A 466 -24.44 35.66 -13.25
N ILE A 467 -23.28 35.62 -12.59
CA ILE A 467 -22.15 36.49 -12.91
C ILE A 467 -21.18 35.70 -13.77
N ALA A 468 -20.94 36.18 -14.99
CA ALA A 468 -19.99 35.58 -15.91
C ALA A 468 -18.90 36.59 -16.29
N ALA A 469 -17.67 36.12 -16.43
CA ALA A 469 -16.55 36.89 -16.98
C ALA A 469 -16.20 36.36 -18.38
N PRO A 470 -15.94 37.26 -19.36
CA PRO A 470 -15.56 36.84 -20.70
C PRO A 470 -14.14 36.29 -20.72
N ILE A 471 -13.93 35.25 -21.53
CA ILE A 471 -12.60 34.77 -21.89
C ILE A 471 -12.37 35.20 -23.33
N ASN A 472 -11.60 36.28 -23.50
CA ASN A 472 -11.26 36.76 -24.83
C ASN A 472 -10.41 35.71 -25.56
N LEU A 473 -10.63 35.54 -26.87
CA LEU A 473 -9.87 34.61 -27.72
C LEU A 473 -9.88 33.15 -27.21
N ALA A 474 -11.03 32.63 -26.77
CA ALA A 474 -11.09 31.25 -26.29
C ALA A 474 -10.87 30.20 -27.40
N MET A 475 -11.35 30.49 -28.61
CA MET A 475 -11.22 29.65 -29.80
C MET A 475 -10.81 30.49 -31.00
N GLN A 476 -9.96 29.94 -31.86
CA GLN A 476 -9.74 30.44 -33.21
C GLN A 476 -10.00 29.33 -34.21
N ALA A 477 -10.45 29.69 -35.41
CA ALA A 477 -10.64 28.73 -36.48
C ALA A 477 -10.04 29.25 -37.79
N LYS A 478 -9.61 28.32 -38.63
CA LYS A 478 -9.13 28.55 -39.99
C LYS A 478 -9.77 27.52 -40.91
N VAL A 479 -10.13 27.93 -42.12
CA VAL A 479 -10.76 27.08 -43.11
C VAL A 479 -9.98 27.15 -44.41
N TRP A 480 -9.85 26.02 -45.09
CA TRP A 480 -9.33 25.90 -46.45
C TRP A 480 -10.14 24.89 -47.25
N ASP A 481 -10.15 25.03 -48.57
CA ASP A 481 -10.66 23.98 -49.46
C ASP A 481 -9.86 22.69 -49.35
N SER A 482 -10.54 21.55 -49.53
CA SER A 482 -9.97 20.22 -49.49
C SER A 482 -10.61 19.31 -50.54
N ASP A 483 -9.79 18.58 -51.30
CA ASP A 483 -10.29 17.60 -52.28
C ASP A 483 -10.81 16.31 -51.62
N ASN A 484 -10.59 16.13 -50.31
CA ASN A 484 -10.82 14.88 -49.59
C ASN A 484 -12.02 14.92 -48.63
N GLY A 485 -13.03 15.73 -48.94
CA GLY A 485 -14.21 15.93 -48.08
C GLY A 485 -13.93 16.84 -46.89
N THR A 486 -14.90 16.98 -45.98
CA THR A 486 -14.77 17.91 -44.85
C THR A 486 -14.11 17.27 -43.63
N HIS A 487 -13.08 17.91 -43.10
CA HIS A 487 -12.29 17.46 -41.95
C HIS A 487 -12.30 18.52 -40.85
N LEU A 488 -12.53 18.10 -39.61
CA LEU A 488 -12.35 18.93 -38.43
C LEU A 488 -11.09 18.50 -37.68
N LEU A 489 -10.19 19.45 -37.45
CA LEU A 489 -8.92 19.26 -36.76
C LEU A 489 -8.85 20.16 -35.54
N ILE A 490 -8.64 19.57 -34.37
CA ILE A 490 -8.35 20.28 -33.11
C ILE A 490 -7.15 19.58 -32.45
N PRO A 491 -5.92 19.86 -32.90
CA PRO A 491 -4.72 19.10 -32.51
C PRO A 491 -4.51 19.07 -31.00
N ARG A 492 -4.64 20.21 -30.31
CA ARG A 492 -4.48 20.33 -28.85
C ARG A 492 -5.46 19.49 -28.05
N TRP A 493 -6.58 19.07 -28.64
CA TRP A 493 -7.59 18.20 -28.01
C TRP A 493 -7.57 16.77 -28.55
N GLY A 494 -6.62 16.45 -29.45
CA GLY A 494 -6.50 15.14 -30.10
C GLY A 494 -7.70 14.81 -30.99
N VAL A 495 -8.33 15.82 -31.61
CA VAL A 495 -9.48 15.61 -32.50
C VAL A 495 -9.03 15.71 -33.95
N GLU A 496 -9.19 14.63 -34.70
CA GLU A 496 -9.09 14.59 -36.15
C GLU A 496 -10.22 13.70 -36.67
N GLU A 497 -11.23 14.31 -37.29
CA GLU A 497 -12.41 13.57 -37.75
C GLU A 497 -12.86 14.05 -39.12
N LYS A 498 -13.20 13.08 -39.97
CA LYS A 498 -13.80 13.32 -41.28
C LYS A 498 -15.32 13.34 -41.13
N ILE A 499 -15.94 14.45 -41.51
CA ILE A 499 -17.38 14.64 -41.43
C ILE A 499 -18.05 13.90 -42.60
N GLN A 500 -18.81 12.85 -42.27
CA GLN A 500 -19.58 12.06 -43.23
C GLN A 500 -21.06 12.44 -43.16
N LYS A 501 -21.66 12.73 -44.32
CA LYS A 501 -23.06 13.14 -44.44
C LYS A 501 -24.01 12.01 -44.04
N GLY A 502 -25.00 12.31 -43.20
CA GLY A 502 -26.08 11.36 -42.84
C GLY A 502 -25.71 10.30 -41.80
N VAL A 503 -24.57 10.44 -41.10
CA VAL A 503 -24.17 9.56 -40.00
C VAL A 503 -24.59 10.16 -38.66
N GLU A 504 -25.18 9.36 -37.77
CA GLU A 504 -25.53 9.84 -36.44
C GLU A 504 -24.26 10.08 -35.60
N HIS A 505 -23.87 11.34 -35.43
CA HIS A 505 -22.64 11.66 -34.71
C HIS A 505 -22.80 11.50 -33.19
N LYS A 506 -21.87 10.78 -32.57
CA LYS A 506 -21.81 10.48 -31.12
C LYS A 506 -21.59 11.71 -30.23
N TYR A 507 -21.03 12.79 -30.77
CA TYR A 507 -20.68 14.00 -30.03
C TYR A 507 -21.40 15.23 -30.60
N SER A 508 -21.85 16.12 -29.71
CA SER A 508 -22.64 17.31 -30.04
C SER A 508 -21.92 18.30 -30.96
N ILE A 509 -20.59 18.37 -30.87
CA ILE A 509 -19.73 19.22 -31.70
C ILE A 509 -19.92 18.98 -33.20
N TYR A 510 -20.03 17.71 -33.61
CA TYR A 510 -20.20 17.34 -35.01
C TYR A 510 -21.62 17.64 -35.51
N LYS A 511 -22.63 17.48 -34.64
CA LYS A 511 -24.01 17.90 -34.96
C LYS A 511 -24.08 19.40 -35.19
N SER A 512 -23.42 20.20 -34.35
CA SER A 512 -23.35 21.65 -34.52
C SER A 512 -22.62 22.04 -35.81
N LEU A 513 -21.52 21.36 -36.16
CA LEU A 513 -20.80 21.62 -37.41
C LEU A 513 -21.62 21.27 -38.65
N ASP A 514 -22.29 20.12 -38.66
CA ASP A 514 -23.14 19.69 -39.78
C ASP A 514 -24.30 20.69 -40.00
N MET A 515 -24.93 21.16 -38.92
CA MET A 515 -25.94 22.22 -38.96
C MET A 515 -25.41 23.55 -39.50
N ILE A 516 -24.16 23.92 -39.15
CA ILE A 516 -23.51 25.14 -39.68
C ILE A 516 -23.30 25.01 -41.19
N LEU A 517 -22.73 23.88 -41.63
CA LEU A 517 -22.46 23.62 -43.04
C LEU A 517 -23.75 23.54 -43.87
N GLU A 518 -24.81 22.92 -43.34
CA GLU A 518 -26.12 22.86 -43.99
C GLU A 518 -26.75 24.24 -44.14
N LYS A 519 -26.75 25.05 -43.07
CA LYS A 519 -27.30 26.42 -43.12
C LYS A 519 -26.54 27.34 -44.06
N LEU A 520 -25.23 27.14 -44.22
CA LEU A 520 -24.39 27.92 -45.11
C LEU A 520 -24.35 27.36 -46.55
N ASN A 521 -25.10 26.28 -46.85
CA ASN A 521 -25.07 25.56 -48.13
C ASN A 521 -23.67 25.02 -48.54
N LEU A 522 -22.82 24.70 -47.56
CA LEU A 522 -21.45 24.21 -47.77
C LEU A 522 -21.31 22.69 -47.63
N SER A 523 -22.41 21.95 -47.40
CA SER A 523 -22.40 20.49 -47.19
C SER A 523 -21.97 19.64 -48.40
N GLY A 524 -21.62 20.25 -49.53
CA GLY A 524 -21.07 19.59 -50.71
C GLY A 524 -19.60 19.90 -50.96
N ASN A 525 -19.03 20.87 -50.24
CA ASN A 525 -17.64 21.29 -50.39
C ASN A 525 -16.77 20.39 -49.52
N GLY A 526 -15.57 20.05 -50.00
CA GLY A 526 -14.56 19.49 -49.10
C GLY A 526 -13.82 20.64 -48.44
N LEU A 527 -13.88 20.70 -47.11
CA LEU A 527 -13.29 21.78 -46.32
C LEU A 527 -12.37 21.20 -45.23
N LYS A 528 -11.19 21.77 -45.05
CA LYS A 528 -10.35 21.50 -43.89
C LYS A 528 -10.56 22.62 -42.88
N ILE A 529 -11.12 22.29 -41.72
CA ILE A 529 -11.41 23.22 -40.64
C ILE A 529 -10.45 22.93 -39.50
N GLU A 530 -9.49 23.81 -39.26
CA GLU A 530 -8.59 23.73 -38.11
C GLU A 530 -9.04 24.68 -37.02
N VAL A 531 -9.09 24.18 -35.79
CA VAL A 531 -9.44 24.95 -34.61
C VAL A 531 -8.28 24.94 -33.64
N ILE A 532 -7.92 26.13 -33.18
CA ILE A 532 -6.86 26.38 -32.21
C ILE A 532 -7.53 26.79 -30.89
N PRO A 533 -7.63 25.88 -29.91
CA PRO A 533 -8.20 26.22 -28.61
C PRO A 533 -7.14 26.87 -27.71
N HIS A 534 -7.48 28.04 -27.15
CA HIS A 534 -6.67 28.73 -26.13
C HIS A 534 -7.11 28.43 -24.70
N ILE A 535 -8.16 27.61 -24.55
CA ILE A 535 -8.68 27.11 -23.27
C ILE A 535 -8.57 25.58 -23.19
N PRO A 536 -8.44 25.01 -21.98
CA PRO A 536 -8.41 23.55 -21.80
C PRO A 536 -9.76 22.91 -22.16
N ARG A 537 -9.73 21.60 -22.45
CA ARG A 537 -10.94 20.81 -22.70
C ARG A 537 -11.70 20.60 -21.39
N ALA A 538 -12.65 21.48 -21.07
CA ALA A 538 -13.38 21.44 -19.81
C ALA A 538 -14.85 21.88 -19.95
N ASN A 539 -15.72 21.33 -19.10
CA ASN A 539 -17.10 21.81 -18.95
C ASN A 539 -17.11 23.13 -18.16
N GLY A 540 -17.86 24.14 -18.63
CA GLY A 540 -18.06 25.41 -17.90
C GLY A 540 -17.35 26.65 -18.46
N LEU A 541 -16.42 26.51 -19.43
CA LEU A 541 -15.70 27.65 -20.04
C LEU A 541 -16.35 28.21 -21.32
N GLY A 542 -17.54 27.72 -21.68
CA GLY A 542 -18.24 28.13 -22.90
C GLY A 542 -17.58 27.67 -24.21
N GLY A 543 -16.65 26.71 -24.15
CA GLY A 543 -15.82 26.29 -25.29
C GLY A 543 -16.60 25.81 -26.51
N ALA A 544 -17.72 25.11 -26.34
CA ALA A 544 -18.54 24.65 -27.46
C ALA A 544 -19.22 25.79 -28.24
N ALA A 545 -19.66 26.84 -27.53
CA ALA A 545 -20.26 28.02 -28.17
C ALA A 545 -19.18 28.88 -28.84
N ALA A 546 -18.05 29.09 -28.16
CA ALA A 546 -16.90 29.80 -28.72
C ALA A 546 -16.39 29.12 -29.99
N LEU A 547 -16.35 27.79 -30.00
CA LEU A 547 -15.96 26.98 -31.15
C LEU A 547 -16.89 27.21 -32.34
N ALA A 548 -18.20 27.08 -32.13
CA ALA A 548 -19.19 27.26 -33.20
C ALA A 548 -19.09 28.67 -33.81
N VAL A 549 -18.94 29.70 -32.96
CA VAL A 549 -18.77 31.08 -33.41
C VAL A 549 -17.48 31.25 -34.21
N ALA A 550 -16.35 30.72 -33.72
CA ALA A 550 -15.07 30.81 -34.43
C ALA A 550 -15.16 30.15 -35.82
N ILE A 551 -15.77 28.97 -35.92
CA ILE A 551 -15.96 28.25 -37.18
C ILE A 551 -16.88 29.01 -38.13
N ILE A 552 -18.01 29.56 -37.64
CA ILE A 552 -18.93 30.35 -38.48
C ILE A 552 -18.21 31.56 -39.07
N ILE A 553 -17.46 32.31 -38.26
CA ILE A 553 -16.69 33.47 -38.75
C ILE A 553 -15.64 33.02 -39.75
N ALA A 554 -14.96 31.89 -39.50
CA ALA A 554 -13.93 31.39 -40.41
C ALA A 554 -14.49 30.88 -41.74
N LEU A 555 -15.73 30.38 -41.75
CA LEU A 555 -16.45 29.97 -42.96
C LEU A 555 -17.06 31.16 -43.72
N ASP A 556 -17.35 32.27 -43.04
CA ASP A 556 -17.82 33.51 -43.66
C ASP A 556 -16.65 34.30 -44.28
N ASP A 557 -15.49 34.29 -43.61
CA ASP A 557 -14.26 34.90 -44.10
C ASP A 557 -13.61 34.12 -45.27
N HIS A 558 -13.98 32.85 -45.46
CA HIS A 558 -13.50 31.94 -46.51
C HIS A 558 -14.46 31.91 -47.70
#